data_AF-A0A843F9P9-F1
#
_entry.id   AF-A0A843F9P9-F1
#
_cell.length_a   1.000
_cell.length_b   1.000
_cell.length_c   1.000
_cell.angle_alpha   90.00
_cell.angle_beta   90.00
_cell.angle_gamma   90.00
#
_symmetry.space_group_name_H-M   'P 1'
#
loop_
_entity.id
_entity.type
_entity.pdbx_description
1 polymer ?
#
loop_
_entity_poly.entity_id
_entity_poly.type
_entity_poly.pdbx_seq_one_letter_code
_entity_poly.pdbx_strand_id
1 'polypeptide(L)'
;SEDIRKLLPKTSIEILEREIEKGTIPGKRNMKVLKHKMNTYSRSNLTNIAYLNGKVINKIVEGRFYKDDEESIWASFRRADYGPVMTRLAASCIEEEVTKDEVLKLMRHYEEKGVIPEEQNVDKIIERAWYVAEEVDKGVSAKEANEKFRTRKDLKVNPLMTLESGLNLTKFEAKKVHEGLEAKIFVDKDNQISCEIKEKKIKIKTNLKLPSKEVTYLRYILDSRYIPVSGELIKNKRNDWRVKITIHDY
;
A
#
# COMPACT_ATOMS: atom_id res chain seq x y z
N SER A 1 26.48 29.07 7.95
CA SER A 1 27.90 28.69 7.93
C SER A 1 28.56 29.33 6.73
N GLU A 2 29.64 30.07 6.95
CA GLU A 2 30.42 30.72 5.90
C GLU A 2 31.05 29.71 4.93
N ASP A 3 31.30 28.49 5.41
CA ASP A 3 31.84 27.39 4.61
C ASP A 3 30.85 26.88 3.55
N ILE A 4 29.54 26.86 3.87
CA ILE A 4 28.50 26.44 2.93
C ILE A 4 28.28 27.52 1.85
N ARG A 5 28.42 28.81 2.20
CA ARG A 5 28.28 29.91 1.23
C ARG A 5 29.32 29.82 0.12
N LYS A 6 30.53 29.35 0.42
CA LYS A 6 31.61 29.18 -0.58
C LYS A 6 31.31 28.10 -1.61
N LEU A 7 30.39 27.17 -1.31
CA LEU A 7 30.04 26.05 -2.18
C LEU A 7 28.83 26.33 -3.08
N LEU A 8 28.13 27.44 -2.84
CA LEU A 8 26.89 27.77 -3.53
C LEU A 8 27.10 28.94 -4.51
N PRO A 9 26.47 28.90 -5.69
CA PRO A 9 26.37 30.07 -6.56
C PRO A 9 25.73 31.25 -5.82
N LYS A 10 26.15 32.48 -6.13
CA LYS A 10 25.62 33.70 -5.51
C LYS A 10 24.09 33.79 -5.59
N THR A 11 23.53 33.43 -6.73
CA THR A 11 22.07 33.38 -6.95
C THR A 11 21.36 32.40 -6.03
N SER A 12 21.96 31.24 -5.73
CA SER A 12 21.41 30.29 -4.76
C SER A 12 21.46 30.84 -3.34
N ILE A 13 22.53 31.55 -2.98
CA ILE A 13 22.66 32.20 -1.67
C ILE A 13 21.56 33.23 -1.48
N GLU A 14 21.39 34.14 -2.44
CA GLU A 14 20.36 35.19 -2.41
C GLU A 14 18.95 34.62 -2.27
N ILE A 15 18.64 33.55 -3.01
CA ILE A 15 17.34 32.86 -2.89
C ILE A 15 17.18 32.24 -1.50
N LEU A 16 18.18 31.51 -1.00
CA LEU A 16 18.09 30.86 0.31
C LEU A 16 17.97 31.86 1.46
N GLU A 17 18.73 32.96 1.43
CA GLU A 17 18.64 34.04 2.42
C GLU A 17 17.23 34.64 2.42
N ARG A 18 16.67 34.93 1.25
CA ARG A 18 15.31 35.45 1.11
C ARG A 18 14.26 34.49 1.66
N GLU A 19 14.37 33.19 1.40
CA GLU A 19 13.41 32.21 1.93
C GLU A 19 13.59 31.98 3.45
N ILE A 20 14.81 32.11 3.97
CA ILE A 20 15.07 32.10 5.43
C ILE A 20 14.40 33.31 6.09
N GLU A 21 14.58 34.51 5.55
CA GLU A 21 13.97 35.75 6.07
C GLU A 21 12.44 35.70 6.05
N LYS A 22 11.87 35.09 5.02
CA LYS A 22 10.41 34.87 4.91
C LYS A 22 9.88 33.77 5.82
N GLY A 23 10.75 32.98 6.46
CA GLY A 23 10.35 31.83 7.26
C GLY A 23 9.75 30.68 6.44
N THR A 24 10.04 30.60 5.14
CA THR A 24 9.52 29.57 4.21
C THR A 24 10.43 28.35 4.11
N ILE A 25 11.47 28.26 4.95
CA ILE A 25 12.32 27.08 5.02
C ILE A 25 11.51 25.83 5.40
N PRO A 26 11.77 24.68 4.75
CA PRO A 26 11.11 23.42 5.11
C PRO A 26 11.28 23.14 6.61
N GLY A 27 10.15 22.90 7.28
CA GLY A 27 10.14 22.59 8.70
C GLY A 27 10.82 21.25 9.02
N LYS A 28 10.97 20.97 10.32
CA LYS A 28 11.35 19.63 10.78
C LYS A 28 10.16 18.69 10.66
N ARG A 29 10.45 17.41 10.39
CA ARG A 29 9.47 16.32 10.47
C ARG A 29 8.67 16.40 11.76
N ASN A 30 7.35 16.32 11.65
CA ASN A 30 6.41 16.26 12.75
C ASN A 30 6.40 14.86 13.37
N MET A 31 7.44 14.60 14.18
CA MET A 31 7.64 13.33 14.86
C MET A 31 6.46 12.96 15.78
N LYS A 32 5.73 13.95 16.31
CA LYS A 32 4.56 13.70 17.16
C LYS A 32 3.42 13.05 16.36
N VAL A 33 3.12 13.59 15.17
CA VAL A 33 2.08 13.05 14.28
C VAL A 33 2.48 11.69 13.76
N LEU A 34 3.71 11.54 13.26
CA LEU A 34 4.22 10.27 12.76
C LEU A 34 4.12 9.16 13.81
N LYS A 35 4.64 9.39 15.04
CA LYS A 35 4.58 8.42 16.13
C LYS A 35 3.15 8.11 16.54
N HIS A 36 2.28 9.12 16.61
CA HIS A 36 0.88 8.91 16.94
C HIS A 36 0.25 7.92 15.96
N LYS A 37 0.33 8.18 14.65
CA LYS A 37 -0.23 7.31 13.61
C LYS A 37 0.42 5.93 13.63
N MET A 38 1.74 5.85 13.74
CA MET A 38 2.47 4.58 13.84
C MET A 38 2.08 3.75 15.07
N ASN A 39 1.69 4.37 16.18
CA ASN A 39 1.26 3.69 17.40
C ASN A 39 -0.24 3.32 17.39
N THR A 40 -1.11 4.13 16.77
CA THR A 40 -2.58 3.98 16.90
C THR A 40 -3.23 3.33 15.69
N TYR A 41 -2.65 3.41 14.49
CA TYR A 41 -3.34 2.96 13.27
C TYR A 41 -3.47 1.44 13.25
N SER A 42 -4.60 0.93 12.79
CA SER A 42 -4.74 -0.50 12.53
C SER A 42 -3.92 -0.92 11.31
N ARG A 43 -3.65 -2.23 11.16
CA ARG A 43 -3.07 -2.77 9.91
C ARG A 43 -3.89 -2.38 8.68
N SER A 44 -5.22 -2.42 8.79
CA SER A 44 -6.15 -1.98 7.74
C SER A 44 -5.95 -0.51 7.36
N ASN A 45 -5.87 0.41 8.34
CA ASN A 45 -5.64 1.82 8.05
C ASN A 45 -4.25 2.08 7.45
N LEU A 46 -3.21 1.43 7.97
CA LEU A 46 -1.85 1.52 7.39
C LEU A 46 -1.77 0.96 5.97
N THR A 47 -2.63 0.00 5.60
CA THR A 47 -2.63 -0.59 4.25
C THR A 47 -3.03 0.41 3.16
N ASN A 48 -3.80 1.44 3.53
CA ASN A 48 -4.24 2.48 2.61
C ASN A 48 -3.19 3.58 2.42
N ILE A 49 -2.21 3.70 3.31
CA ILE A 49 -1.11 4.65 3.17
C ILE A 49 -0.16 4.21 2.06
N ALA A 50 0.22 5.14 1.21
CA ALA A 50 1.14 4.89 0.11
C ALA A 50 2.53 4.48 0.61
N TYR A 51 3.26 3.75 -0.24
CA TYR A 51 4.62 3.27 0.04
C TYR A 51 4.72 2.26 1.19
N LEU A 52 3.59 1.79 1.75
CA LEU A 52 3.55 0.69 2.70
C LEU A 52 3.10 -0.61 2.04
N ASN A 53 3.81 -1.69 2.36
CA ASN A 53 3.45 -3.08 2.01
C ASN A 53 3.16 -3.90 3.28
N GLY A 54 2.64 -5.13 3.12
CA GLY A 54 2.24 -5.93 4.28
C GLY A 54 3.38 -6.21 5.26
N LYS A 55 4.61 -6.40 4.75
CA LYS A 55 5.79 -6.67 5.57
C LYS A 55 6.11 -5.50 6.50
N VAL A 56 6.19 -4.27 5.96
CA VAL A 56 6.51 -3.09 6.79
C VAL A 56 5.38 -2.77 7.75
N ILE A 57 4.12 -2.93 7.35
CA ILE A 57 2.96 -2.70 8.23
C ILE A 57 3.02 -3.64 9.44
N ASN A 58 3.35 -4.91 9.22
CA ASN A 58 3.53 -5.87 10.31
C ASN A 58 4.68 -5.47 11.23
N LYS A 59 5.83 -5.04 10.69
CA LYS A 59 6.95 -4.55 11.52
C LYS A 59 6.63 -3.26 12.27
N ILE A 60 5.81 -2.38 11.70
CA ILE A 60 5.30 -1.19 12.40
C ILE A 60 4.45 -1.58 13.60
N VAL A 61 3.54 -2.55 13.42
CA VAL A 61 2.66 -2.97 14.52
C VAL A 61 3.40 -3.77 15.59
N GLU A 62 4.35 -4.63 15.19
CA GLU A 62 5.23 -5.38 16.11
C GLU A 62 6.16 -4.46 16.92
N GLY A 63 6.63 -3.36 16.33
CA GLY A 63 7.58 -2.43 16.96
C GLY A 63 6.96 -1.47 17.98
N ARG A 64 5.64 -1.49 18.16
CA ARG A 64 4.96 -0.60 19.11
C ARG A 64 5.37 -0.91 20.56
N PHE A 65 5.54 0.08 21.42
CA PHE A 65 5.29 1.51 21.21
C PHE A 65 6.54 2.29 20.82
N TYR A 66 6.41 3.19 19.84
CA TYR A 66 7.46 4.12 19.42
C TYR A 66 7.59 5.27 20.43
N LYS A 67 8.79 5.42 21.00
CA LYS A 67 9.18 6.50 21.93
C LYS A 67 9.74 7.69 21.16
N ASP A 68 10.46 8.57 21.86
CA ASP A 68 10.87 9.85 21.28
C ASP A 68 12.02 9.80 20.27
N ASP A 69 12.71 8.67 20.18
CA ASP A 69 13.82 8.47 19.27
C ASP A 69 13.36 8.12 17.85
N GLU A 70 14.02 8.72 16.86
CA GLU A 70 13.78 8.41 15.45
C GLU A 70 14.24 6.98 15.11
N GLU A 71 15.27 6.48 15.80
CA GLU A 71 15.93 5.21 15.49
C GLU A 71 14.99 4.01 15.61
N SER A 72 14.06 4.00 16.56
CA SER A 72 13.01 2.98 16.70
C SER A 72 12.09 2.92 15.47
N ILE A 73 11.75 4.06 14.87
CA ILE A 73 11.00 4.16 13.62
C ILE A 73 11.82 3.51 12.51
N TRP A 74 13.06 3.98 12.32
CA TRP A 74 13.97 3.46 11.28
C TRP A 74 14.20 1.96 11.40
N ALA A 75 14.33 1.43 12.61
CA ALA A 75 14.51 0.00 12.85
C ALA A 75 13.36 -0.85 12.31
N SER A 76 12.11 -0.36 12.39
CA SER A 76 10.93 -1.08 11.91
C SER A 76 10.91 -1.18 10.39
N PHE A 77 11.30 -0.10 9.70
CA PHE A 77 11.45 -0.07 8.26
C PHE A 77 12.61 -0.95 7.78
N ARG A 78 13.78 -0.90 8.44
CA ARG A 78 14.93 -1.73 8.09
C ARG A 78 14.65 -3.23 8.21
N ARG A 79 13.90 -3.65 9.24
CA ARG A 79 13.43 -5.04 9.40
C ARG A 79 12.46 -5.50 8.30
N ALA A 80 11.95 -4.57 7.50
CA ALA A 80 11.11 -4.82 6.33
C ALA A 80 11.85 -4.62 4.99
N ASP A 81 13.18 -4.53 5.03
CA ASP A 81 14.08 -4.30 3.89
C ASP A 81 13.91 -2.93 3.22
N TYR A 82 13.43 -1.92 3.96
CA TYR A 82 13.33 -0.56 3.43
C TYR A 82 14.68 0.13 3.60
N GLY A 83 15.28 0.48 2.46
CA GLY A 83 16.47 1.33 2.41
C GLY A 83 16.14 2.79 2.79
N PRO A 84 17.16 3.64 2.99
CA PRO A 84 16.95 4.94 3.61
C PRO A 84 16.00 5.88 2.86
N VAL A 85 16.03 5.85 1.53
CA VAL A 85 15.15 6.67 0.68
C VAL A 85 13.69 6.24 0.85
N MET A 86 13.42 4.93 0.75
CA MET A 86 12.07 4.39 0.88
C MET A 86 11.52 4.59 2.30
N THR A 87 12.37 4.47 3.33
CA THR A 87 11.97 4.76 4.72
C THR A 87 11.55 6.21 4.89
N ARG A 88 12.29 7.17 4.32
CA ARG A 88 11.91 8.60 4.40
C ARG A 88 10.59 8.86 3.72
N LEU A 89 10.43 8.33 2.50
CA LEU A 89 9.19 8.49 1.72
C LEU A 89 7.99 7.90 2.46
N ALA A 90 8.09 6.64 2.90
CA ALA A 90 7.02 5.97 3.63
C ALA A 90 6.70 6.65 4.97
N ALA A 91 7.71 7.10 5.71
CA ALA A 91 7.49 7.87 6.94
C ALA A 91 6.76 9.19 6.66
N SER A 92 7.13 9.91 5.60
CA SER A 92 6.42 11.12 5.17
C SER A 92 4.98 10.82 4.73
N CYS A 93 4.72 9.71 4.04
CA CYS A 93 3.35 9.31 3.71
C CYS A 93 2.52 8.94 4.94
N ILE A 94 3.12 8.35 5.98
CA ILE A 94 2.41 8.14 7.25
C ILE A 94 2.12 9.48 7.92
N GLU A 95 3.13 10.34 8.04
CA GLU A 95 3.06 11.66 8.66
C GLU A 95 1.96 12.52 8.02
N GLU A 96 1.94 12.60 6.70
CA GLU A 96 1.01 13.42 5.89
C GLU A 96 -0.25 12.66 5.47
N GLU A 97 -0.38 11.37 5.83
CA GLU A 97 -1.54 10.55 5.50
C GLU A 97 -1.80 10.29 4.00
N VAL A 98 -0.77 10.46 3.18
CA VAL A 98 -0.84 10.24 1.72
C VAL A 98 -1.29 8.81 1.42
N THR A 99 -2.41 8.69 0.72
CA THR A 99 -3.04 7.43 0.39
C THR A 99 -2.53 6.86 -0.93
N LYS A 100 -2.71 5.55 -1.12
CA LYS A 100 -2.43 4.87 -2.39
C LYS A 100 -3.25 5.43 -3.55
N ASP A 101 -4.50 5.82 -3.28
CA ASP A 101 -5.38 6.45 -4.27
C ASP A 101 -4.85 7.80 -4.77
N GLU A 102 -4.38 8.66 -3.86
CA GLU A 102 -3.77 9.95 -4.24
C GLU A 102 -2.51 9.77 -5.09
N VAL A 103 -1.64 8.82 -4.70
CA VAL A 103 -0.42 8.52 -5.48
C VAL A 103 -0.80 7.94 -6.84
N LEU A 104 -1.82 7.09 -6.90
CA LEU A 104 -2.26 6.51 -8.15
C LEU A 104 -2.81 7.57 -9.11
N LYS A 105 -3.67 8.48 -8.63
CA LYS A 105 -4.16 9.62 -9.41
C LYS A 105 -3.03 10.48 -9.94
N LEU A 106 -2.01 10.72 -9.11
CA LEU A 106 -0.80 11.43 -9.52
C LEU A 106 -0.03 10.67 -10.61
N MET A 107 0.10 9.35 -10.50
CA MET A 107 0.74 8.52 -11.52
C MET A 107 -0.04 8.59 -12.85
N ARG A 108 -1.37 8.44 -12.83
CA ARG A 108 -2.21 8.55 -14.03
C ARG A 108 -2.06 9.91 -14.73
N HIS A 109 -2.04 10.99 -13.96
CA HIS A 109 -1.80 12.34 -14.49
C HIS A 109 -0.44 12.47 -15.18
N TYR A 110 0.61 11.80 -14.68
CA TYR A 110 1.92 11.79 -15.34
C TYR A 110 2.00 10.83 -16.54
N GLU A 111 1.22 9.74 -16.53
CA GLU A 111 1.03 8.85 -17.68
C GLU A 111 0.39 9.61 -18.85
N GLU A 112 -0.68 10.37 -18.59
CA GLU A 112 -1.36 11.21 -19.61
C GLU A 112 -0.44 12.26 -20.23
N LYS A 113 0.56 12.73 -19.46
CA LYS A 113 1.58 13.68 -19.92
C LYS A 113 2.76 13.02 -20.64
N GLY A 114 2.76 11.69 -20.78
CA GLY A 114 3.86 10.94 -21.39
C GLY A 114 5.16 10.96 -20.58
N VAL A 115 5.09 11.24 -19.27
CA VAL A 115 6.26 11.27 -18.39
C VAL A 115 6.62 9.86 -17.92
N ILE A 116 5.62 9.02 -17.68
CA ILE A 116 5.81 7.63 -17.26
C ILE A 116 5.91 6.75 -18.52
N PRO A 117 7.01 5.98 -18.68
CA PRO A 117 7.13 5.04 -19.79
C PRO A 117 6.02 3.99 -19.78
N GLU A 118 5.55 3.59 -20.96
CA GLU A 118 4.44 2.63 -21.10
C GLU A 118 4.70 1.32 -20.33
N GLU A 119 5.94 0.82 -20.29
CA GLU A 119 6.28 -0.40 -19.60
C GLU A 119 6.26 -0.30 -18.06
N GLN A 120 6.11 0.92 -17.53
CA GLN A 120 6.11 1.24 -16.10
C GLN A 120 4.77 1.80 -15.62
N ASN A 121 3.78 1.89 -16.51
CA ASN A 121 2.45 2.36 -16.14
C ASN A 121 1.76 1.38 -15.17
N VAL A 122 0.73 1.87 -14.50
CA VAL A 122 -0.02 1.11 -13.49
C VAL A 122 -0.58 -0.19 -14.07
N ASP A 123 -1.10 -0.14 -15.30
CA ASP A 123 -1.73 -1.30 -15.95
C ASP A 123 -0.72 -2.42 -16.17
N LYS A 124 0.50 -2.10 -16.61
CA LYS A 124 1.59 -3.09 -16.76
C LYS A 124 2.00 -3.71 -15.43
N ILE A 125 1.91 -2.97 -14.33
CA ILE A 125 2.19 -3.51 -13.00
C ILE A 125 1.11 -4.52 -12.58
N ILE A 126 -0.16 -4.23 -12.88
CA ILE A 126 -1.29 -5.12 -12.62
C ILE A 126 -1.23 -6.37 -13.52
N GLU A 127 -0.99 -6.19 -14.81
CA GLU A 127 -0.78 -7.27 -15.78
C GLU A 127 0.36 -8.19 -15.33
N ARG A 128 1.49 -7.61 -14.91
CA ARG A 128 2.62 -8.39 -14.39
C ARG A 128 2.24 -9.21 -13.18
N ALA A 129 1.53 -8.61 -12.21
CA ALA A 129 1.09 -9.30 -11.00
C ALA A 129 0.19 -10.50 -11.35
N TRP A 130 -0.73 -10.33 -12.29
CA TRP A 130 -1.61 -11.40 -12.75
C TRP A 130 -0.86 -12.50 -13.49
N TYR A 131 0.00 -12.13 -14.45
CA TYR A 131 0.80 -13.08 -15.21
C TYR A 131 1.69 -13.93 -14.30
N VAL A 132 2.37 -13.29 -13.34
CA VAL A 132 3.21 -14.02 -12.38
C VAL A 132 2.37 -14.98 -11.54
N ALA A 133 1.18 -14.56 -11.08
CA ALA A 133 0.28 -15.45 -10.35
C ALA A 133 -0.18 -16.65 -11.18
N GLU A 134 -0.45 -16.46 -12.47
CA GLU A 134 -0.79 -17.55 -13.40
C GLU A 134 0.32 -18.56 -13.58
N GLU A 135 1.54 -18.08 -13.80
CA GLU A 135 2.69 -18.97 -14.03
C GLU A 135 3.10 -19.70 -12.75
N VAL A 136 2.98 -19.05 -11.59
CA VAL A 136 3.22 -19.69 -10.28
C VAL A 136 2.20 -20.80 -10.00
N ASP A 137 0.94 -20.61 -10.36
CA ASP A 137 -0.10 -21.64 -10.24
C ASP A 137 0.19 -22.88 -11.12
N LYS A 138 0.91 -22.68 -12.23
CA LYS A 138 1.42 -23.75 -13.11
C LYS A 138 2.74 -24.37 -12.64
N GLY A 139 3.30 -23.92 -11.51
CA GLY A 139 4.54 -24.44 -10.93
C GLY A 139 5.83 -23.73 -11.37
N VAL A 140 5.74 -22.63 -12.12
CA VAL A 140 6.90 -21.81 -12.50
C VAL A 140 7.31 -20.93 -11.32
N SER A 141 8.62 -20.73 -11.10
CA SER A 141 9.06 -19.82 -10.04
C SER A 141 8.67 -18.37 -10.33
N ALA A 142 8.32 -17.61 -9.29
CA ALA A 142 7.96 -16.19 -9.44
C ALA A 142 9.07 -15.35 -10.12
N LYS A 143 10.34 -15.69 -9.86
CA LYS A 143 11.50 -15.03 -10.47
C LYS A 143 11.51 -15.25 -11.99
N GLU A 144 11.39 -16.51 -12.41
CA GLU A 144 11.39 -16.88 -13.82
C GLU A 144 10.17 -16.29 -14.55
N ALA A 145 8.99 -16.33 -13.94
CA ALA A 145 7.79 -15.72 -14.50
C ALA A 145 7.97 -14.21 -14.73
N ASN A 146 8.54 -13.49 -13.75
CA ASN A 146 8.82 -12.07 -13.87
C ASN A 146 9.84 -11.76 -14.99
N GLU A 147 10.89 -12.56 -15.13
CA GLU A 147 11.86 -12.42 -16.23
C GLU A 147 11.21 -12.65 -17.61
N LYS A 148 10.33 -13.66 -17.73
CA LYS A 148 9.54 -13.91 -18.95
C LYS A 148 8.61 -12.74 -19.28
N PHE A 149 7.94 -12.15 -18.30
CA PHE A 149 7.07 -10.99 -18.52
C PHE A 149 7.86 -9.79 -19.06
N ARG A 150 9.04 -9.51 -18.50
CA ARG A 150 9.87 -8.37 -18.90
C ARG A 150 10.50 -8.51 -20.30
N THR A 151 10.64 -9.73 -20.80
CA THR A 151 11.33 -10.02 -22.06
C THR A 151 10.39 -10.13 -23.25
N ARG A 152 9.12 -10.49 -23.04
CA ARG A 152 8.13 -10.60 -24.12
C ARG A 152 7.35 -9.30 -24.26
N LYS A 153 7.46 -8.64 -25.41
CA LYS A 153 6.77 -7.38 -25.71
C LYS A 153 5.28 -7.57 -26.07
N ASP A 154 4.89 -8.77 -26.50
CA ASP A 154 3.58 -9.02 -27.11
C ASP A 154 2.64 -9.86 -26.22
N LEU A 155 2.92 -9.95 -24.93
CA LEU A 155 2.08 -10.68 -23.98
C LEU A 155 0.73 -9.97 -23.82
N LYS A 156 -0.35 -10.63 -24.24
CA LYS A 156 -1.72 -10.21 -23.91
C LYS A 156 -2.12 -10.81 -22.58
N VAL A 157 -2.30 -9.96 -21.58
CA VAL A 157 -2.69 -10.35 -20.23
C VAL A 157 -3.98 -9.62 -19.87
N ASN A 158 -4.99 -10.38 -19.42
CA ASN A 158 -6.28 -9.83 -19.01
C ASN A 158 -6.43 -10.05 -17.49
N PRO A 159 -5.89 -9.15 -16.66
CA PRO A 159 -5.97 -9.29 -15.21
C PRO A 159 -7.42 -9.19 -14.73
N LEU A 160 -7.76 -9.94 -13.68
CA LEU A 160 -9.02 -9.72 -12.97
C LEU A 160 -8.93 -8.42 -12.18
N MET A 161 -9.82 -7.48 -12.46
CA MET A 161 -9.96 -6.22 -11.71
C MET A 161 -10.86 -6.36 -10.49
N THR A 162 -11.63 -7.44 -10.43
CA THR A 162 -12.52 -7.75 -9.31
C THR A 162 -12.39 -9.22 -8.93
N LEU A 163 -12.33 -9.49 -7.63
CA LEU A 163 -12.29 -10.83 -7.04
C LEU A 163 -13.42 -10.99 -6.03
N GLU A 164 -13.88 -12.21 -5.80
CA GLU A 164 -14.86 -12.52 -4.76
C GLU A 164 -14.28 -13.51 -3.75
N SER A 165 -14.11 -13.06 -2.51
CA SER A 165 -13.62 -13.91 -1.43
C SER A 165 -14.76 -14.44 -0.56
N GLY A 166 -14.62 -15.69 -0.10
CA GLY A 166 -15.37 -16.19 1.04
C GLY A 166 -14.95 -15.54 2.37
N LEU A 167 -15.84 -15.60 3.36
CA LEU A 167 -15.59 -15.14 4.73
C LEU A 167 -15.82 -16.26 5.74
N ASN A 168 -15.12 -16.20 6.86
CA ASN A 168 -15.49 -16.93 8.07
C ASN A 168 -16.19 -15.96 9.02
N LEU A 169 -17.53 -15.93 8.98
CA LEU A 169 -18.37 -15.20 9.93
C LEU A 169 -19.06 -16.18 10.87
N THR A 170 -19.09 -15.85 12.16
CA THR A 170 -19.94 -16.56 13.11
C THR A 170 -21.42 -16.26 12.83
N LYS A 171 -22.33 -17.11 13.33
CA LYS A 171 -23.78 -16.88 13.22
C LYS A 171 -24.23 -15.53 13.80
N PHE A 172 -23.51 -15.02 14.80
CA PHE A 172 -23.80 -13.73 15.43
C PHE A 172 -23.35 -12.56 14.56
N GLU A 173 -22.14 -12.63 14.02
CA GLU A 173 -21.60 -11.61 13.10
C GLU A 173 -22.40 -11.52 11.81
N ALA A 174 -22.77 -12.68 11.23
CA ALA A 174 -23.55 -12.75 10.00
C ALA A 174 -24.94 -12.09 10.09
N LYS A 175 -25.50 -11.97 11.30
CA LYS A 175 -26.79 -11.27 11.56
C LYS A 175 -26.64 -9.75 11.68
N LYS A 176 -25.42 -9.26 11.86
CA LYS A 176 -25.12 -7.87 12.23
C LYS A 176 -24.50 -7.07 11.10
N VAL A 177 -24.02 -7.76 10.08
CA VAL A 177 -23.53 -7.17 8.84
C VAL A 177 -24.67 -7.04 7.81
N HIS A 178 -24.53 -6.08 6.90
CA HIS A 178 -25.43 -5.87 5.77
C HIS A 178 -24.62 -5.62 4.50
N GLU A 179 -25.26 -5.77 3.35
CA GLU A 179 -24.64 -5.56 2.04
C GLU A 179 -24.25 -4.09 1.86
N GLY A 180 -23.13 -3.83 1.17
CA GLY A 180 -22.58 -2.49 0.99
C GLY A 180 -21.59 -2.04 2.07
N LEU A 181 -21.32 -2.87 3.09
CA LEU A 181 -20.34 -2.53 4.11
C LEU A 181 -18.91 -2.55 3.57
N GLU A 182 -18.14 -1.50 3.90
CA GLU A 182 -16.71 -1.43 3.59
C GLU A 182 -15.95 -2.57 4.30
N ALA A 183 -15.18 -3.32 3.53
CA ALA A 183 -14.27 -4.35 3.99
C ALA A 183 -12.83 -3.94 3.67
N LYS A 184 -12.10 -3.47 4.69
CA LYS A 184 -10.70 -3.05 4.52
C LYS A 184 -9.79 -4.26 4.39
N ILE A 185 -9.20 -4.46 3.23
CA ILE A 185 -8.32 -5.59 2.93
C ILE A 185 -6.90 -5.29 3.43
N PHE A 186 -6.28 -6.25 4.10
CA PHE A 186 -4.91 -6.11 4.60
C PHE A 186 -4.21 -7.47 4.70
N VAL A 187 -2.90 -7.45 4.93
CA VAL A 187 -2.13 -8.65 5.27
C VAL A 187 -1.89 -8.70 6.77
N ASP A 188 -2.29 -9.80 7.39
CA ASP A 188 -2.18 -10.00 8.83
C ASP A 188 -0.77 -10.42 9.27
N LYS A 189 -0.60 -10.65 10.58
CA LYS A 189 0.69 -11.05 11.18
C LYS A 189 1.17 -12.42 10.71
N ASP A 190 0.24 -13.28 10.27
CA ASP A 190 0.49 -14.65 9.83
C ASP A 190 0.66 -14.72 8.30
N ASN A 191 0.83 -13.54 7.66
CA ASN A 191 0.92 -13.33 6.21
C ASN A 191 -0.33 -13.77 5.43
N GLN A 192 -1.48 -13.89 6.08
CA GLN A 192 -2.73 -14.18 5.41
C GLN A 192 -3.40 -12.89 4.93
N ILE A 193 -4.15 -12.98 3.83
CA ILE A 193 -4.99 -11.88 3.38
C ILE A 193 -6.27 -11.91 4.21
N SER A 194 -6.53 -10.81 4.89
CA SER A 194 -7.66 -10.68 5.82
C SER A 194 -8.43 -9.41 5.50
N CYS A 195 -9.67 -9.35 5.99
CA CYS A 195 -10.45 -8.12 5.94
C CYS A 195 -10.85 -7.65 7.33
N GLU A 196 -11.01 -6.34 7.47
CA GLU A 196 -11.59 -5.69 8.64
C GLU A 196 -12.90 -5.03 8.22
N ILE A 197 -14.01 -5.47 8.81
CA ILE A 197 -15.34 -4.87 8.60
C ILE A 197 -15.73 -4.20 9.92
N LYS A 198 -16.16 -2.94 9.84
CA LYS A 198 -16.57 -2.17 11.01
C LYS A 198 -18.00 -1.68 10.82
N GLU A 199 -18.88 -2.11 11.71
CA GLU A 199 -20.29 -1.67 11.75
C GLU A 199 -20.63 -1.24 13.17
N LYS A 200 -20.89 0.06 13.37
CA LYS A 200 -21.16 0.67 14.68
C LYS A 200 -20.10 0.30 15.74
N LYS A 201 -20.48 -0.50 16.73
CA LYS A 201 -19.61 -0.97 17.84
C LYS A 201 -18.92 -2.30 17.55
N ILE A 202 -19.14 -2.89 16.38
CA ILE A 202 -18.69 -4.23 16.04
C ILE A 202 -17.55 -4.10 15.05
N LYS A 203 -16.49 -4.85 15.34
CA LYS A 203 -15.30 -4.92 14.53
C LYS A 203 -15.00 -6.38 14.24
N ILE A 204 -15.16 -6.78 12.99
CA ILE A 204 -14.93 -8.16 12.54
C ILE A 204 -13.59 -8.18 11.82
N LYS A 205 -12.73 -9.12 12.19
CA LYS A 205 -11.49 -9.43 11.46
C LYS A 205 -11.49 -10.90 11.11
N THR A 206 -11.37 -11.20 9.83
CA THR A 206 -11.43 -12.57 9.37
C THR A 206 -10.58 -12.76 8.13
N ASN A 207 -10.11 -13.99 7.94
CA ASN A 207 -9.23 -14.33 6.82
C ASN A 207 -10.07 -14.62 5.58
N LEU A 208 -9.60 -14.12 4.46
CA LEU A 208 -10.24 -14.27 3.17
C LEU A 208 -10.01 -15.69 2.63
N LYS A 209 -11.05 -16.28 2.05
CA LYS A 209 -10.96 -17.55 1.34
C LYS A 209 -10.95 -17.30 -0.16
N LEU A 210 -9.75 -17.38 -0.72
CA LEU A 210 -9.46 -17.17 -2.13
C LEU A 210 -8.71 -18.41 -2.68
N PRO A 211 -8.87 -18.75 -3.97
CA PRO A 211 -8.00 -19.70 -4.66
C PRO A 211 -6.53 -19.28 -4.61
N SER A 212 -5.60 -20.26 -4.66
CA SER A 212 -4.15 -20.02 -4.55
C SER A 212 -3.62 -18.95 -5.51
N LYS A 213 -4.02 -19.01 -6.79
CA LYS A 213 -3.70 -18.00 -7.80
C LYS A 213 -4.13 -16.59 -7.37
N GLU A 214 -5.36 -16.44 -6.89
CA GLU A 214 -5.90 -15.14 -6.49
C GLU A 214 -5.23 -14.60 -5.22
N VAL A 215 -4.84 -15.48 -4.29
CA VAL A 215 -4.03 -15.09 -3.13
C VAL A 215 -2.69 -14.53 -3.59
N THR A 216 -1.98 -15.22 -4.48
CA THR A 216 -0.69 -14.75 -5.01
C THR A 216 -0.85 -13.41 -5.73
N TYR A 217 -1.85 -13.30 -6.59
CA TYR A 217 -2.15 -12.07 -7.33
C TYR A 217 -2.44 -10.89 -6.39
N LEU A 218 -3.39 -11.06 -5.47
CA LEU A 218 -3.77 -10.00 -4.53
C LEU A 218 -2.61 -9.63 -3.59
N ARG A 219 -1.73 -10.58 -3.26
CA ARG A 219 -0.52 -10.29 -2.49
C ARG A 219 0.43 -9.37 -3.25
N TYR A 220 0.66 -9.61 -4.55
CA TYR A 220 1.45 -8.72 -5.39
C TYR A 220 0.85 -7.33 -5.48
N ILE A 221 -0.48 -7.22 -5.60
CA ILE A 221 -1.18 -5.93 -5.64
C ILE A 221 -1.03 -5.19 -4.31
N LEU A 222 -1.31 -5.83 -3.18
CA LEU A 222 -1.18 -5.21 -1.85
C LEU A 222 0.27 -4.78 -1.56
N ASP A 223 1.25 -5.53 -2.06
CA ASP A 223 2.68 -5.23 -1.90
C ASP A 223 3.26 -4.29 -2.97
N SER A 224 2.49 -3.93 -4.00
CA SER A 224 2.88 -2.93 -5.02
C SER A 224 3.07 -1.52 -4.43
N ARG A 225 2.64 -1.30 -3.18
CA ARG A 225 2.79 -0.09 -2.37
C ARG A 225 1.96 1.13 -2.80
N TYR A 226 1.43 1.19 -4.01
CA TYR A 226 0.65 2.33 -4.50
C TYR A 226 -0.65 1.93 -5.22
N ILE A 227 -0.90 0.65 -5.47
CA ILE A 227 -2.20 0.22 -6.03
C ILE A 227 -3.21 0.08 -4.87
N PRO A 228 -4.29 0.88 -4.85
CA PRO A 228 -5.34 0.78 -3.85
C PRO A 228 -6.19 -0.47 -4.11
N VAL A 229 -6.70 -1.03 -3.03
CA VAL A 229 -7.63 -2.16 -3.05
C VAL A 229 -8.81 -1.79 -2.17
N SER A 230 -10.01 -1.77 -2.76
CA SER A 230 -11.26 -1.57 -2.05
C SER A 230 -11.96 -2.91 -1.86
N GLY A 231 -12.76 -3.01 -0.80
CA GLY A 231 -13.53 -4.21 -0.50
C GLY A 231 -14.92 -3.85 -0.05
N GLU A 232 -15.90 -4.59 -0.51
CA GLU A 232 -17.31 -4.40 -0.19
C GLU A 232 -17.95 -5.74 0.16
N LEU A 233 -18.74 -5.75 1.23
CA LEU A 233 -19.49 -6.93 1.62
C LEU A 233 -20.72 -7.09 0.71
N ILE A 234 -20.80 -8.23 0.02
CA ILE A 234 -21.89 -8.58 -0.89
C ILE A 234 -22.50 -9.93 -0.52
N LYS A 235 -23.68 -10.22 -1.06
CA LYS A 235 -24.26 -11.56 -1.01
C LYS A 235 -24.19 -12.25 -2.36
N ASN A 236 -23.78 -13.50 -2.37
CA ASN A 236 -23.87 -14.31 -3.58
C ASN A 236 -25.31 -14.80 -3.82
N LYS A 237 -25.54 -15.47 -4.96
CA LYS A 237 -26.84 -16.08 -5.31
C LYS A 237 -27.37 -17.10 -4.30
N ARG A 238 -26.50 -17.65 -3.44
CA ARG A 238 -26.85 -18.60 -2.37
C ARG A 238 -27.10 -17.92 -1.02
N ASN A 239 -27.14 -16.59 -0.99
CA ASN A 239 -27.31 -15.78 0.22
C ASN A 239 -26.15 -15.91 1.23
N ASP A 240 -24.97 -16.36 0.78
CA ASP A 240 -23.74 -16.38 1.57
C ASP A 240 -23.01 -15.04 1.45
N TRP A 241 -22.45 -14.58 2.58
CA TRP A 241 -21.62 -13.39 2.63
C TRP A 241 -20.28 -13.60 1.91
N ARG A 242 -19.96 -12.68 1.00
CA ARG A 242 -18.69 -12.60 0.26
C ARG A 242 -18.13 -11.19 0.36
N VAL A 243 -16.83 -11.05 0.14
CA VAL A 243 -16.22 -9.73 -0.07
C VAL A 243 -15.89 -9.62 -1.55
N LYS A 244 -16.50 -8.65 -2.21
CA LYS A 244 -16.08 -8.18 -3.52
C LYS A 244 -14.87 -7.29 -3.32
N ILE A 245 -13.74 -7.67 -3.91
CA ILE A 245 -12.48 -6.95 -3.82
C ILE A 245 -12.27 -6.29 -5.18
N THR A 246 -12.10 -4.98 -5.21
CA THR A 246 -11.77 -4.25 -6.44
C THR A 246 -10.33 -3.76 -6.37
N ILE A 247 -9.57 -4.03 -7.43
CA ILE A 247 -8.19 -3.59 -7.59
C ILE A 247 -8.24 -2.33 -8.41
N HIS A 248 -8.01 -1.18 -7.78
CA HIS A 248 -8.15 0.15 -8.38
C HIS A 248 -9.55 0.41 -8.97
N ASP A 249 -10.24 1.42 -8.44
CA ASP A 249 -11.48 1.92 -9.05
C ASP A 249 -11.11 2.93 -10.15
N TYR A 250 -11.62 2.71 -11.37
CA TYR A 250 -11.47 3.60 -12.53
C TYR A 250 -12.31 4.88 -12.36
#